data_AF-A0A7Y3KD43-F1
#
_entry.id   AF-A0A7Y3KD43-F1
#
_cell.length_a   1.000
_cell.length_b   1.000
_cell.length_c   1.000
_cell.angle_alpha   90.00
_cell.angle_beta   90.00
_cell.angle_gamma   90.00
#
_symmetry.space_group_name_H-M   'P 1'
#
loop_
_entity.id
_entity.type
_entity.pdbx_description
1 polymer ?
#
loop_
_entity_poly.entity_id
_entity_poly.type
_entity_poly.pdbx_seq_one_letter_code
_entity_poly.pdbx_strand_id
1 'polypeptide(L)' 'MFQCPICGELMEALTNYHCKSRHQMSRKDLVHTHGMPKYVSPAMRRDVQQWIRSSQVINRLDFEVAQAAVRSQVKRNG' A
#
# COMPACT_ATOMS: atom_id res chain seq x y z
N MET A 1 7.46 -0.34 4.21
CA MET A 1 8.75 -0.10 4.90
C MET A 1 8.96 -1.20 5.92
N PHE A 2 10.20 -1.55 6.26
CA PHE A 2 10.51 -2.51 7.31
C PHE A 2 10.76 -1.79 8.63
N GLN A 3 10.35 -2.42 9.73
CA GLN A 3 10.66 -1.97 11.07
C GLN A 3 11.79 -2.82 11.66
N CYS A 4 12.82 -2.15 12.20
CA CYS A 4 13.87 -2.83 12.95
C CYS A 4 13.28 -3.43 14.25
N PRO A 5 13.51 -4.73 14.53
CA PRO A 5 12.93 -5.39 15.69
C PRO A 5 13.56 -4.98 17.03
N ILE A 6 14.74 -4.33 17.01
CA ILE A 6 15.40 -3.85 18.23
C ILE A 6 14.94 -2.43 18.59
N CYS A 7 15.11 -1.47 17.67
CA CYS A 7 14.87 -0.05 17.96
C CYS A 7 13.57 0.51 17.39
N GLY A 8 12.84 -0.25 16.58
CA GLY A 8 11.59 0.22 15.96
C GLY A 8 11.76 1.21 14.82
N GLU A 9 13.00 1.54 14.41
CA GLU A 9 13.27 2.45 13.28
C GLU A 9 12.68 1.90 11.97
N LEU A 10 12.05 2.78 11.20
CA LEU A 10 11.45 2.47 9.90
C LEU A 10 12.47 2.71 8.79
N MET A 11 12.60 1.75 7.87
CA MET A 11 13.57 1.79 6.78
C MET A 11 13.05 1.06 5.55
N GLU A 12 13.60 1.36 4.38
CA GLU A 12 13.21 0.67 3.13
C GLU A 12 13.64 -0.80 3.12
N ALA A 13 14.76 -1.12 3.78
CA ALA A 13 15.24 -2.47 4.02
C ALA A 13 16.11 -2.51 5.27
N LEU A 14 16.08 -3.63 6.01
CA LEU A 14 17.03 -3.84 7.10
C LEU A 14 18.42 -4.11 6.54
N THR A 15 19.35 -3.16 6.76
CA THR A 15 20.71 -3.22 6.22
C THR A 15 21.73 -3.63 7.28
N ASN A 16 22.82 -4.28 6.84
CA ASN A 16 23.97 -4.57 7.70
C ASN A 16 24.58 -3.29 8.30
N TYR A 17 24.54 -2.18 7.55
CA TYR A 17 25.05 -0.90 8.03
C TYR A 17 24.30 -0.42 9.28
N HIS A 18 22.96 -0.38 9.24
CA HIS A 18 22.14 -0.04 10.41
C HIS A 18 22.43 -0.96 11.60
N CYS A 19 22.47 -2.28 11.35
CA CYS A 19 22.69 -3.27 12.41
C CYS A 19 24.05 -3.07 13.11
N LYS A 20 25.10 -2.83 12.34
CA LYS A 20 26.45 -2.61 12.88
C LYS A 20 26.59 -1.27 13.58
N SER A 21 26.06 -0.19 13.01
CA SER A 21 26.23 1.16 13.55
C SER A 21 25.38 1.42 14.79
N ARG A 22 24.16 0.86 14.86
CA ARG A 22 23.23 1.08 15.98
C ARG A 22 23.31 0.00 17.05
N HIS A 23 23.54 -1.25 16.66
CA HIS A 23 23.38 -2.42 17.54
C HIS A 23 24.66 -3.26 17.68
N GLN A 24 25.75 -2.86 17.00
CA GLN A 24 27.06 -3.55 17.04
C GLN A 24 26.97 -5.05 16.67
N MET A 25 25.97 -5.42 15.86
CA MET A 25 25.74 -6.80 15.44
C MET A 25 25.54 -6.90 13.92
N SER A 26 25.78 -8.07 13.34
CA SER A 26 25.45 -8.30 11.94
C SER A 26 23.95 -8.42 11.75
N ARG A 27 23.43 -8.18 10.54
CA ARG A 27 22.02 -8.41 10.24
C ARG A 27 21.61 -9.85 10.48
N LYS A 28 22.51 -10.81 10.23
CA LYS A 28 22.23 -12.24 10.42
C LYS A 28 21.99 -12.54 11.89
N ASP A 29 22.84 -12.02 12.77
CA ASP A 29 22.72 -12.22 14.23
C ASP A 29 21.48 -11.52 14.77
N LEU A 30 21.20 -10.30 14.27
CA LEU A 30 19.99 -9.57 14.64
C LEU A 30 18.72 -10.36 14.30
N VAL A 31 18.63 -10.91 13.09
CA VAL A 31 17.47 -11.69 12.64
C VAL A 31 17.36 -13.02 13.40
N HIS A 32 18.49 -13.64 13.74
CA HIS A 32 18.50 -14.87 14.51
C HIS A 32 18.02 -14.66 15.95
N THR A 33 18.46 -13.59 16.61
CA THR A 33 18.16 -13.30 18.02
C THR A 33 16.80 -12.62 18.22
N HIS A 34 16.42 -11.70 17.33
CA HIS A 34 15.24 -10.84 17.49
C HIS A 34 14.14 -11.09 16.47
N GLY A 35 14.36 -12.02 15.55
CA GLY A 35 13.42 -12.35 14.47
C GLY A 35 13.52 -11.43 13.26
N MET A 36 12.73 -11.74 12.22
CA MET A 36 12.74 -10.97 10.98
C MET A 36 12.11 -9.58 11.16
N PRO A 37 12.64 -8.55 10.46
CA PRO A 37 12.03 -7.23 10.46
C PRO A 37 10.60 -7.30 9.89
N LYS A 38 9.65 -6.69 10.60
CA LYS A 38 8.24 -6.70 10.17
C LYS A 38 8.04 -5.72 9.02
N TYR A 39 7.38 -6.16 7.96
CA TYR A 39 6.92 -5.26 6.92
C TYR A 39 5.75 -4.45 7.48
N VAL A 40 5.93 -3.14 7.54
CA VAL A 40 4.91 -2.15 7.88
C VAL A 40 4.52 -1.45 6.59
N SER A 41 3.32 -1.74 6.09
CA SER A 41 2.70 -0.85 5.11
C SER A 41 2.37 0.46 5.81
N PRO A 42 2.52 1.63 5.16
CA PRO A 42 1.91 2.85 5.68
C PRO A 42 0.45 2.55 6.03
N ALA A 43 0.03 2.89 7.24
CA ALA A 43 -1.38 2.75 7.60
C ALA A 43 -2.17 3.70 6.68
N MET A 44 -2.82 3.14 5.67
CA MET A 44 -3.70 3.92 4.80
C MET A 44 -4.83 4.43 5.69
N ARG A 45 -4.98 5.76 5.77
CA ARG A 45 -6.04 6.35 6.58
C ARG A 45 -7.39 5.79 6.13
N ARG A 46 -8.29 5.56 7.10
CA ARG A 46 -9.59 4.93 6.85
C ARG A 46 -10.43 5.70 5.83
N ASP A 47 -10.32 7.02 5.82
CA ASP A 47 -10.98 7.91 4.86
C ASP A 47 -10.48 7.67 3.42
N VAL A 48 -9.18 7.50 3.22
CA VAL A 48 -8.59 7.16 1.92
C VAL A 48 -9.05 5.77 1.47
N GLN A 49 -9.05 4.79 2.36
CA GLN A 49 -9.59 3.46 2.04
C GLN A 49 -11.08 3.50 1.67
N GLN A 50 -11.87 4.29 2.41
CA GLN A 50 -13.29 4.45 2.16
C GLN A 50 -13.54 5.18 0.84
N TRP A 51 -12.78 6.23 0.56
CA TRP A 51 -12.83 6.95 -0.71
C TRP A 51 -12.54 6.03 -1.90
N ILE A 52 -11.48 5.22 -1.83
CA ILE A 52 -11.14 4.24 -2.89
C ILE A 52 -12.30 3.23 -3.09
N ARG A 53 -12.87 2.70 -2.01
CA ARG A 53 -14.02 1.78 -2.11
C ARG A 53 -15.24 2.45 -2.72
N SER A 54 -15.49 3.72 -2.39
CA SER A 54 -16.63 4.48 -2.92
C SER A 54 -16.43 4.99 -4.35
N SER A 55 -15.18 5.16 -4.81
CA SER A 55 -14.89 5.78 -6.11
C SER A 55 -14.90 4.80 -7.28
N GLN A 56 -14.77 3.49 -7.02
CA GLN A 56 -14.72 2.46 -8.07
C GLN A 56 -16.07 1.81 -8.38
N VAL A 57 -17.15 2.17 -7.69
CA VAL A 57 -18.46 1.56 -7.88
C VAL A 57 -19.40 2.59 -8.50
N ILE A 58 -19.45 2.63 -9.83
CA ILE A 58 -20.63 3.18 -10.50
C ILE A 58 -21.80 2.24 -10.22
N ASN A 59 -22.95 2.79 -9.80
CA ASN A 59 -24.12 1.95 -9.60
C ASN A 59 -24.62 1.44 -10.96
N ARG A 60 -25.38 0.35 -10.96
CA ARG A 60 -25.87 -0.28 -12.20
C ARG A 60 -26.70 0.67 -13.07
N LEU A 61 -27.48 1.55 -12.45
CA LEU A 61 -28.31 2.53 -13.16
C LEU A 61 -27.44 3.57 -13.89
N ASP A 62 -26.42 4.11 -13.23
CA ASP A 62 -25.46 5.05 -13.81
C ASP A 62 -24.69 4.40 -14.95
N PHE A 63 -24.35 3.12 -14.82
CA PHE A 63 -23.73 2.34 -15.90
C PHE A 63 -24.67 2.19 -17.11
N GLU A 64 -25.94 1.84 -16.89
CA GLU A 64 -26.93 1.67 -17.95
C GLU A 64 -27.24 3.01 -18.65
N VAL A 65 -27.34 4.11 -17.89
CA VAL A 65 -27.52 5.47 -18.41
C VAL A 65 -26.31 5.90 -19.24
N ALA A 66 -25.09 5.68 -18.75
CA ALA A 66 -23.87 5.96 -19.49
C ALA A 66 -23.80 5.15 -20.80
N GLN A 67 -24.17 3.87 -20.76
CA GLN A 67 -24.20 3.01 -21.95
C GLN A 67 -25.26 3.46 -22.97
N ALA A 68 -26.44 3.89 -22.51
CA ALA A 68 -27.49 4.42 -23.37
C ALA A 68 -27.11 5.77 -24.01
N ALA A 69 -26.42 6.64 -23.28
CA ALA A 69 -25.90 7.90 -23.78
C ALA A 69 -24.88 7.69 -24.91
N VAL A 70 -23.96 6.73 -24.77
CA VAL A 70 -22.99 6.37 -25.82
C VAL A 70 -23.72 5.86 -27.09
N ARG A 71 -24.71 4.99 -26.94
CA ARG A 71 -25.49 4.46 -28.09
C ARG A 71 -26.25 5.53 -28.85
N SER A 72 -26.77 6.54 -28.15
CA SER A 72 -27.52 7.64 -28.77
C SER A 72 -26.61 8.68 -29.45
N GLN A 73 -25.38 8.87 -28.97
CA GLN A 73 -24.38 9.68 -29.65
C GLN A 73 -23.88 9.05 -30.97
N VAL A 74 -23.68 7.72 -31.01
CA VAL A 74 -23.29 7.01 -32.24
C VAL A 74 -24.35 7.14 -33.33
N LYS A 75 -25.65 7.14 -32.97
CA LYS A 75 -26.76 7.31 -33.90
C LYS A 75 -26.93 8.74 -34.46
N ARG A 76 -26.38 9.76 -33.81
CA ARG A 76 -26.50 11.17 -34.25
C ARG A 76 -25.38 11.61 -35.18
N ASN A 77 -24.26 10.87 -35.21
CA ASN A 77 -23.08 11.20 -36.01
C ASN A 77 -22.81 10.19 -37.14
N GLY A 78 -23.80 9.37 -37.50
CA GLY A 78 -23.75 8.39 -38.60
C GLY A 78 -24.76 8.70 -39.68
#